data_AF-A0A933DVW9-F1
#
_entry.id   AF-A0A933DVW9-F1
#
_cell.length_a   1.000
_cell.length_b   1.000
_cell.length_c   1.000
_cell.angle_alpha   90.00
_cell.angle_beta   90.00
_cell.angle_gamma   90.00
#
_symmetry.space_group_name_H-M   'P 1'
#
loop_
_entity.id
_entity.type
_entity.pdbx_description
1 polymer ?
#
loop_
_entity_poly.entity_id
_entity_poly.type
_entity_poly.pdbx_seq_one_letter_code
_entity_poly.pdbx_strand_id
1 'polypeptide(L)'
;MSIKIEIPSYWLPLTNNLAVVEVSGSTVGECLNHLVEQFSGIAKMLFDKDGKLFGDLGIYVNGADTYPQGLAKPVKDGDRLYIPYIIAGG
;
A
#
# COMPACT_ATOMS: atom_id res chain seq x y z
N MET A 1 0.94 -10.27 -13.25
CA MET A 1 -0.15 -9.36 -12.84
C MET A 1 0.52 -8.07 -12.41
N SER A 2 0.36 -6.97 -13.15
CA SER A 2 0.92 -5.66 -12.80
C SER A 2 -0.17 -4.81 -12.17
N ILE A 3 0.02 -4.49 -10.90
CA ILE A 3 -0.84 -3.62 -10.11
C ILE A 3 -0.05 -2.35 -9.80
N LYS A 4 -0.69 -1.20 -9.92
CA LYS A 4 -0.04 0.10 -9.71
C LYS A 4 -0.38 0.63 -8.33
N ILE A 5 0.62 0.83 -7.49
CA ILE A 5 0.46 1.50 -6.20
C ILE A 5 0.86 2.96 -6.38
N GLU A 6 -0.09 3.86 -6.14
CA GLU A 6 0.15 5.30 -6.07
C GLU A 6 0.69 5.65 -4.68
N ILE A 7 1.92 6.14 -4.65
CA ILE A 7 2.66 6.46 -3.44
C ILE A 7 2.43 7.94 -3.09
N PRO A 8 1.98 8.25 -1.87
CA PRO A 8 1.86 9.63 -1.40
C PRO A 8 3.18 10.39 -1.50
N SER A 9 3.10 11.70 -1.78
CA SER A 9 4.29 12.56 -1.91
C SER A 9 5.26 12.47 -0.73
N TYR A 10 4.73 12.26 0.49
CA TYR A 10 5.52 12.11 1.71
C TYR A 10 6.36 10.83 1.76
N TRP A 11 5.96 9.79 1.03
CA TRP A 11 6.63 8.50 0.98
C TRP A 11 7.56 8.35 -0.22
N LEU A 12 7.57 9.32 -1.14
CA LEU A 12 8.47 9.34 -2.30
C LEU A 12 9.95 9.10 -1.92
N PRO A 13 10.52 9.71 -0.86
CA PRO A 13 11.90 9.43 -0.49
C PRO A 13 12.16 7.98 -0.08
N LEU A 14 11.11 7.25 0.33
CA LEU A 14 11.17 5.83 0.70
C LEU A 14 11.05 4.91 -0.52
N THR A 15 10.51 5.41 -1.64
CA THR A 15 10.30 4.67 -2.89
C THR A 15 11.19 5.16 -4.03
N ASN A 16 12.40 5.66 -3.74
CA ASN A 16 13.33 6.20 -4.75
C ASN A 16 12.73 7.35 -5.60
N ASN A 17 11.85 8.15 -5.01
CA ASN A 17 11.08 9.21 -5.67
C ASN A 17 10.10 8.73 -6.75
N LEU A 18 9.66 7.46 -6.67
CA LEU A 18 8.64 6.91 -7.55
C LEU A 18 7.24 7.18 -6.99
N ALA A 19 6.46 7.98 -7.73
CA ALA A 19 5.05 8.25 -7.43
C ALA A 19 4.13 7.06 -7.74
N VAL A 20 4.57 6.17 -8.63
CA VAL A 20 3.85 4.95 -8.98
C VAL A 20 4.83 3.79 -8.94
N VAL A 21 4.49 2.76 -8.19
CA VAL A 21 5.26 1.52 -8.12
C VAL A 21 4.43 0.38 -8.68
N GLU A 22 5.03 -0.43 -9.54
CA GLU A 22 4.39 -1.64 -10.05
C GLU A 22 4.72 -2.82 -9.13
N VAL A 23 3.67 -3.55 -8.74
CA VAL A 23 3.78 -4.73 -7.89
C VAL A 23 2.98 -5.88 -8.48
N SER A 24 3.30 -7.09 -8.03
CA SER A 24 2.58 -8.30 -8.40
C SER A 24 1.96 -8.94 -7.16
N GLY A 25 0.68 -9.28 -7.22
CA GLY A 25 -0.05 -9.93 -6.15
C GLY A 25 -1.49 -10.23 -6.55
N SER A 26 -2.12 -11.14 -5.82
CA SER A 26 -3.52 -11.54 -5.98
C SER A 26 -4.42 -10.84 -4.96
N THR A 27 -3.83 -10.29 -3.90
CA THR A 27 -4.51 -9.56 -2.82
C THR A 27 -3.76 -8.28 -2.49
N VAL A 28 -4.45 -7.35 -1.83
CA VAL A 28 -3.84 -6.12 -1.31
C VAL A 28 -2.63 -6.43 -0.41
N GLY A 29 -2.72 -7.45 0.45
CA GLY A 29 -1.60 -7.87 1.30
C GLY A 29 -0.38 -8.36 0.53
N GLU A 30 -0.58 -9.17 -0.51
CA GLU A 30 0.51 -9.60 -1.37
C GLU A 30 1.17 -8.41 -2.08
N CYS A 31 0.37 -7.47 -2.59
CA CYS A 31 0.85 -6.25 -3.22
C CYS A 31 1.70 -5.39 -2.29
N LEU A 32 1.26 -5.21 -1.04
CA LEU A 32 2.02 -4.44 -0.04
C LEU A 32 3.28 -5.16 0.41
N ASN A 33 3.25 -6.49 0.56
CA ASN A 33 4.44 -7.27 0.86
C ASN A 33 5.48 -7.13 -0.27
N HIS A 34 5.05 -7.25 -1.52
CA HIS A 34 5.92 -7.07 -2.68
C HIS A 34 6.46 -5.63 -2.79
N LEU A 35 5.67 -4.63 -2.38
CA LEU A 35 6.14 -3.24 -2.26
C LEU A 35 7.25 -3.12 -1.20
N VAL A 36 7.09 -3.76 -0.05
CA VAL A 36 8.08 -3.76 1.03
C VAL A 36 9.35 -4.52 0.65
N GLU A 37 9.24 -5.63 -0.08
CA GLU A 37 10.39 -6.36 -0.62
C GLU A 37 11.25 -5.50 -1.54
N GLN A 38 10.62 -4.66 -2.36
CA GLN A 38 11.31 -3.69 -3.22
C GLN A 38 11.84 -2.49 -2.42
N PHE A 39 11.08 -2.02 -1.43
CA PHE A 39 11.33 -0.80 -0.67
C PHE A 39 11.20 -1.04 0.83
N SER A 40 12.21 -1.64 1.45
CA SER A 40 12.17 -1.98 2.89
C SER A 40 11.95 -0.77 3.81
N GLY A 41 12.30 0.44 3.36
CA GLY A 41 12.04 1.69 4.09
C GLY A 41 10.56 2.00 4.32
N ILE A 42 9.67 1.56 3.42
CA ILE A 42 8.23 1.82 3.53
C ILE A 42 7.53 0.89 4.53
N ALA A 43 8.17 -0.22 4.89
CA ALA A 43 7.64 -1.18 5.85
C ALA A 43 7.27 -0.52 7.18
N LYS A 44 8.07 0.46 7.62
CA LYS A 44 7.84 1.22 8.87
C LYS A 44 6.63 2.16 8.81
N MET A 45 6.19 2.52 7.61
CA MET A 45 5.01 3.37 7.40
C MET A 45 3.74 2.54 7.24
N LEU A 46 3.85 1.35 6.64
CA LEU A 46 2.73 0.45 6.41
C LEU A 46 2.42 -0.41 7.64
N PHE A 47 3.44 -1.01 8.25
CA PHE A 47 3.32 -1.97 9.33
C PHE A 47 3.78 -1.39 10.67
N ASP A 48 3.07 -1.74 11.74
CA ASP A 48 3.46 -1.47 13.11
C ASP A 48 4.49 -2.50 13.63
N LYS A 49 4.91 -2.34 14.89
CA LYS A 49 5.88 -3.22 15.56
C LYS A 49 5.44 -4.68 15.69
N ASP A 50 4.14 -4.94 15.68
CA ASP A 50 3.51 -6.27 15.73
C ASP A 50 3.28 -6.85 14.31
N GLY A 51 3.70 -6.14 13.26
CA GLY A 51 3.57 -6.57 11.87
C GLY A 51 2.16 -6.41 11.30
N LYS A 52 1.29 -5.67 11.98
CA LYS A 52 -0.05 -5.32 11.50
C LYS A 52 -0.02 -4.00 10.76
N LEU A 53 -0.96 -3.76 9.85
CA LEU A 53 -1.11 -2.42 9.25
C LEU A 53 -1.28 -1.37 10.35
N PHE A 54 -0.58 -0.24 10.22
CA PHE A 54 -0.78 0.91 11.09
C PHE A 54 -2.26 1.32 11.07
N GLY A 55 -2.87 1.41 12.26
CA GLY A 55 -4.28 1.71 12.55
C GLY A 55 -5.19 1.84 11.33
N ASP A 56 -5.82 0.74 10.91
CA ASP A 56 -6.76 0.66 9.78
C ASP A 56 -6.40 1.62 8.64
N LEU A 57 -5.15 1.60 8.19
CA LEU A 57 -4.69 2.31 7.00
C LEU A 57 -5.74 2.09 5.90
N GLY A 58 -6.45 3.15 5.55
CA GLY A 58 -7.49 3.08 4.53
C GLY A 58 -6.80 2.74 3.22
N ILE A 59 -7.03 1.56 2.68
CA ILE A 59 -6.51 1.17 1.37
C ILE A 59 -7.65 1.25 0.39
N TYR A 60 -7.41 1.89 -0.74
CA TYR A 60 -8.39 2.07 -1.79
C TYR A 60 -7.93 1.35 -3.04
N VAL A 61 -8.79 0.51 -3.60
CA VAL A 61 -8.56 -0.15 -4.89
C VAL A 61 -9.48 0.48 -5.91
N ASN A 62 -8.93 1.12 -6.93
CA ASN A 62 -9.67 1.87 -7.96
C ASN A 62 -10.65 2.91 -7.35
N GLY A 63 -10.28 3.54 -6.23
CA GLY A 63 -11.11 4.50 -5.51
C GLY A 63 -12.19 3.90 -4.60
N ALA A 64 -12.30 2.57 -4.52
CA ALA A 64 -13.18 1.89 -3.58
C ALA A 64 -12.44 1.47 -2.31
N ASP A 65 -13.02 1.75 -1.16
CA ASP A 65 -12.51 1.31 0.14
C ASP A 65 -12.46 -0.24 0.19
N THR A 66 -11.38 -0.76 0.76
CA THR A 66 -11.16 -2.19 0.97
C THR A 66 -11.84 -2.72 2.23
N TYR A 67 -12.37 -1.87 3.11
CA TYR A 67 -13.10 -2.26 4.31
C TYR A 67 -14.34 -3.13 3.98
N PRO A 68 -14.62 -4.20 4.76
CA PRO A 68 -13.87 -4.71 5.92
C PRO A 68 -12.78 -5.73 5.56
N GLN A 69 -12.56 -6.02 4.27
CA GLN A 69 -11.63 -7.05 3.82
C GLN A 69 -10.16 -6.61 3.94
N GLY A 70 -9.88 -5.31 3.80
CA GLY A 70 -8.55 -4.72 3.95
C GLY A 70 -7.51 -5.43 3.09
N LEU A 71 -6.53 -6.06 3.75
CA LEU A 71 -5.46 -6.85 3.11
C LEU A 71 -5.95 -8.06 2.33
N ALA A 72 -7.06 -8.68 2.75
CA ALA A 72 -7.63 -9.85 2.11
C ALA A 72 -8.44 -9.50 0.85
N LYS A 73 -8.61 -8.21 0.54
CA LYS A 73 -9.31 -7.77 -0.67
C LYS A 73 -8.56 -8.31 -1.90
N PRO A 74 -9.21 -9.09 -2.78
CA PRO A 74 -8.61 -9.52 -4.03
C PRO A 74 -8.41 -8.34 -4.98
N VAL A 75 -7.28 -8.34 -5.68
CA VAL A 75 -6.94 -7.36 -6.71
C VAL A 75 -6.74 -8.07 -8.05
N LYS A 76 -6.88 -7.32 -9.13
CA LYS A 76 -6.73 -7.81 -10.50
C LYS A 76 -5.59 -7.07 -11.21
N ASP A 77 -5.10 -7.68 -12.28
CA ASP A 77 -4.17 -7.04 -13.19
C ASP A 77 -4.75 -5.70 -13.72
N GLY A 78 -3.95 -4.64 -13.64
CA GLY A 78 -4.37 -3.28 -14.02
C GLY A 78 -5.07 -2.48 -12.93
N ASP A 79 -5.34 -3.07 -11.75
CA ASP A 79 -5.88 -2.32 -10.62
C ASP A 79 -4.90 -1.28 -10.10
N ARG A 80 -5.46 -0.21 -9.55
CA ARG A 80 -4.72 0.87 -8.90
C ARG A 80 -5.00 0.86 -7.41
N LEU A 81 -3.94 0.80 -6.62
CA LEU A 81 -4.01 0.96 -5.18
C LEU A 81 -3.62 2.38 -4.82
N TYR A 82 -4.39 2.98 -3.94
CA TYR A 82 -4.11 4.28 -3.36
C TYR A 82 -4.13 4.15 -1.84
N ILE A 83 -3.09 4.68 -1.20
CA ILE A 83 -2.92 4.62 0.25
C ILE A 83 -2.93 6.07 0.77
N PRO A 84 -4.07 6.62 1.20
CA PRO A 84 -4.09 7.92 1.86
C PRO A 84 -3.18 7.94 3.07
N TYR A 85 -2.30 8.94 3.10
CA TYR A 85 -1.50 9.23 4.27
C TYR A 85 -2.35 10.03 5.27
N ILE A 86 -2.96 9.34 6.23
CA ILE A 86 -3.58 9.99 7.38
C ILE A 86 -2.47 10.23 8.40
N ILE A 87 -1.97 11.47 8.44
CA ILE A 87 -1.19 11.92 9.59
C ILE A 87 -2.17 12.02 10.74
N ALA A 88 -2.08 11.11 11.71
CA ALA A 88 -2.63 11.37 13.04
C ALA A 88 -1.80 12.52 13.64
N GLY A 89 -2.07 13.74 13.19
CA GLY A 89 -1.51 14.95 13.75
C GLY A 89 -2.07 15.13 15.15
N GLY A 90 -1.23 14.90 16.15
CA GLY A 90 -1.38 15.48 17.47
C GLY A 90 -0.85 16.90 17.48
#